data_AF-A0A968MQQ7-F1
#
_entry.id   AF-A0A968MQQ7-F1
#
_cell.length_a   1.000
_cell.length_b   1.000
_cell.length_c   1.000
_cell.angle_alpha   90.00
_cell.angle_beta   90.00
_cell.angle_gamma   90.00
#
_symmetry.space_group_name_H-M   'P 1'
#
loop_
_entity.id
_entity.type
_entity.pdbx_description
1 polymer ?
#
loop_
_entity_poly.entity_id
_entity_poly.type
_entity_poly.pdbx_seq_one_letter_code
_entity_poly.pdbx_strand_id
1 'polypeptide(L)'
;MKIKIVIPVILFAIIMGSCEKQHQENHDSIITLTKDQKQLVSSSNNFGFNIFKEAAQNIEAGTNLFISPLSISIALTMLYNGSANLTKEELSNGLGYSGLSDEQVNIANRDLIKSLIKADPKVIMQIANSIWYKNGFSVEPTFLAVNKTILMQK
;
A
#
# COMPACT_ATOMS: atom_id res chain seq x y z
N MET A 1 -65.79 -15.33 17.11
CA MET A 1 -65.11 -16.42 16.38
C MET A 1 -64.12 -15.90 15.33
N LYS A 2 -63.27 -14.90 15.65
CA LYS A 2 -62.28 -14.34 14.70
C LYS A 2 -60.85 -14.29 15.26
N ILE A 3 -60.68 -14.38 16.58
CA ILE A 3 -59.38 -14.27 17.27
C ILE A 3 -58.55 -15.56 17.20
N LYS A 4 -59.18 -16.74 17.07
CA LYS A 4 -58.47 -18.04 17.03
C LYS A 4 -57.63 -18.25 15.75
N ILE A 5 -57.88 -17.48 14.69
CA ILE A 5 -57.13 -17.55 13.42
C ILE A 5 -55.97 -16.53 13.41
N VAL A 6 -56.06 -15.45 14.20
CA VAL A 6 -55.04 -14.38 14.21
C VAL A 6 -53.75 -14.83 14.88
N ILE A 7 -53.84 -15.62 15.95
CA ILE A 7 -52.67 -16.14 16.69
C ILE A 7 -51.77 -17.04 15.84
N PRO A 8 -52.27 -18.07 15.11
CA PRO A 8 -51.40 -18.91 14.28
C PRO A 8 -50.81 -18.14 13.08
N VAL A 9 -51.50 -17.12 12.55
CA VAL A 9 -51.00 -16.29 11.45
C VAL A 9 -49.85 -15.40 11.89
N ILE A 10 -49.92 -14.81 13.08
CA ILE A 10 -48.82 -14.02 13.65
C ILE A 10 -47.63 -14.92 13.99
N LEU A 11 -47.87 -16.13 14.50
CA LEU A 11 -46.79 -17.08 14.80
C LEU A 11 -46.07 -17.55 13.53
N PHE A 12 -46.79 -17.73 12.41
CA PHE A 12 -46.21 -18.08 11.11
C PHE A 12 -45.40 -16.93 10.49
N ALA A 13 -45.83 -15.68 10.69
CA ALA A 13 -45.11 -14.50 10.21
C ALA A 13 -43.77 -14.27 10.93
N ILE A 14 -43.66 -14.67 12.20
CA ILE A 14 -42.41 -14.56 12.97
C ILE A 14 -41.36 -15.60 12.51
N ILE A 15 -41.79 -16.78 12.03
CA ILE A 15 -40.88 -17.85 11.58
C ILE A 15 -40.22 -17.50 10.22
N MET A 16 -40.91 -16.75 9.35
CA MET A 16 -40.33 -16.27 8.09
C MET A 16 -39.48 -14.99 8.22
N GLY A 17 -39.39 -14.42 9.43
CA GLY A 17 -38.53 -13.27 9.74
C GLY A 17 -37.08 -13.64 10.06
N SER A 18 -36.65 -14.87 9.83
CA SER A 18 -35.24 -15.26 9.93
C SER A 18 -34.47 -14.59 8.79
N CYS A 19 -33.99 -13.39 9.06
CA CYS A 19 -33.01 -12.70 8.24
C CYS A 19 -31.71 -13.50 8.32
N GLU A 20 -31.53 -14.44 7.40
CA GLU A 20 -30.21 -14.97 7.12
C GLU A 20 -29.40 -13.80 6.57
N LYS A 21 -28.48 -13.27 7.38
CA LYS A 21 -27.51 -12.30 6.91
C LYS A 21 -26.74 -13.01 5.81
N GLN A 22 -27.07 -12.68 4.56
CA GLN A 22 -26.31 -13.12 3.41
C GLN A 22 -24.88 -12.68 3.66
N HIS A 23 -24.02 -13.64 4.01
CA HIS A 23 -22.60 -13.41 4.15
C HIS A 23 -22.13 -13.15 2.72
N GLN A 24 -22.14 -11.88 2.35
CA GLN A 24 -21.54 -11.42 1.13
C GLN A 24 -20.05 -11.64 1.35
N GLU A 25 -19.56 -12.82 0.98
CA GLU A 25 -18.16 -13.04 0.73
C GLU A 25 -17.81 -12.06 -0.39
N ASN A 26 -17.38 -10.86 0.01
CA ASN A 26 -16.58 -10.02 -0.84
C ASN A 26 -15.38 -10.87 -1.17
N HIS A 27 -15.41 -11.47 -2.36
CA HIS A 27 -14.29 -12.19 -2.93
C HIS A 27 -13.06 -11.29 -2.73
N ASP A 28 -12.06 -11.79 -2.00
CA ASP A 28 -10.78 -11.11 -1.86
C ASP A 28 -10.36 -10.63 -3.25
N SER A 29 -10.09 -9.33 -3.36
CA SER A 29 -9.73 -8.73 -4.64
C SER A 29 -8.39 -9.33 -5.06
N ILE A 30 -8.39 -10.36 -5.91
CA ILE A 30 -7.16 -10.99 -6.37
C ILE A 30 -6.38 -9.95 -7.17
N ILE A 31 -5.30 -9.42 -6.57
CA ILE A 31 -4.40 -8.48 -7.22
C ILE A 31 -3.61 -9.25 -8.27
N THR A 32 -4.00 -9.10 -9.54
CA THR A 32 -3.27 -9.69 -10.65
C THR A 32 -2.09 -8.80 -11.02
N LEU A 33 -0.87 -9.28 -10.73
CA LEU A 33 0.36 -8.53 -10.97
C LEU A 33 0.88 -8.72 -12.40
N THR A 34 1.25 -7.61 -13.05
CA THR A 34 2.05 -7.62 -14.28
C THR A 34 3.45 -8.18 -14.02
N LYS A 35 4.21 -8.47 -15.08
CA LYS A 35 5.60 -8.93 -14.95
C LYS A 35 6.46 -7.93 -14.17
N ASP A 36 6.37 -6.65 -14.53
CA ASP A 36 7.15 -5.58 -13.90
C ASP A 36 6.77 -5.40 -12.42
N GLN A 37 5.48 -5.54 -12.09
CA GLN A 37 5.02 -5.51 -10.71
C GLN A 37 5.53 -6.72 -9.90
N LYS A 38 5.59 -7.92 -10.49
CA LYS A 38 6.18 -9.09 -9.82
C LYS A 38 7.67 -8.91 -9.55
N GLN A 39 8.41 -8.32 -10.51
CA GLN A 39 9.81 -7.96 -10.31
C GLN A 39 9.95 -6.94 -9.18
N LEU A 40 9.15 -5.88 -9.18
CA LEU A 40 9.16 -4.87 -8.13
C LEU A 40 8.85 -5.45 -6.74
N VAL A 41 7.88 -6.37 -6.63
CA VAL A 41 7.55 -7.04 -5.36
C VAL A 41 8.74 -7.85 -4.85
N SER A 42 9.39 -8.63 -5.73
CA SER A 42 10.59 -9.38 -5.38
C SER A 42 11.71 -8.45 -4.89
N SER A 43 12.00 -7.38 -5.64
CA SER A 43 12.98 -6.36 -5.26
C SER A 43 12.63 -5.68 -3.93
N SER A 44 11.36 -5.34 -3.72
CA SER A 44 10.89 -4.68 -2.49
C SER A 44 11.02 -5.58 -1.27
N ASN A 45 10.75 -6.88 -1.41
CA ASN A 45 10.94 -7.86 -0.34
C ASN A 45 12.42 -8.04 -0.01
N ASN A 46 13.28 -8.14 -1.04
CA ASN A 46 14.73 -8.23 -0.84
C ASN A 46 15.27 -6.98 -0.13
N PHE A 47 14.86 -5.79 -0.57
CA PHE A 47 15.15 -4.54 0.12
C PHE A 47 14.71 -4.59 1.59
N GLY A 48 13.49 -5.06 1.84
CA GLY A 48 12.93 -5.18 3.19
C GLY A 48 13.71 -6.11 4.11
N PHE A 49 14.12 -7.27 3.63
CA PHE A 49 14.96 -8.19 4.40
C PHE A 49 16.35 -7.62 4.65
N ASN A 50 16.95 -6.98 3.64
CA ASN A 50 18.28 -6.37 3.77
C ASN A 50 18.26 -5.23 4.80
N ILE A 51 17.32 -4.28 4.69
CA ILE A 51 17.25 -3.16 5.64
C ILE A 51 16.90 -3.63 7.06
N PHE A 52 16.06 -4.67 7.19
CA PHE A 52 15.78 -5.27 8.50
C PHE A 52 17.03 -5.88 9.10
N LYS A 53 17.81 -6.64 8.31
CA LYS A 53 19.07 -7.24 8.74
C LYS A 53 20.07 -6.18 9.19
N GLU A 54 20.27 -5.13 8.38
CA GLU A 54 21.15 -4.02 8.72
C GLU A 54 20.68 -3.33 10.01
N ALA A 55 19.39 -3.01 10.14
CA ALA A 55 18.85 -2.40 11.35
C ALA A 55 19.04 -3.30 12.58
N ALA A 56 18.78 -4.60 12.46
CA ALA A 56 18.93 -5.57 13.55
C ALA A 56 20.39 -5.73 14.02
N GLN A 57 21.36 -5.54 13.13
CA GLN A 57 22.79 -5.55 13.48
C GLN A 57 23.25 -4.28 14.21
N ASN A 58 22.45 -3.21 14.16
CA ASN A 58 22.77 -1.90 14.73
C ASN A 58 21.96 -1.58 16.00
N ILE A 59 21.27 -2.56 16.58
CA ILE A 59 20.57 -2.44 17.86
C ILE A 59 21.12 -3.42 18.89
N GLU A 60 20.87 -3.15 20.16
CA GLU A 60 21.31 -4.01 21.26
C GLU A 60 20.57 -5.36 21.24
N ALA A 61 21.29 -6.43 21.57
CA ALA A 61 20.69 -7.75 21.65
C ALA A 61 19.52 -7.79 22.66
N GLY A 62 18.40 -8.37 22.26
CA GLY A 62 17.19 -8.45 23.10
C GLY A 62 16.28 -7.22 23.03
N THR A 63 16.62 -6.19 22.24
CA THR A 63 15.68 -5.11 21.94
C THR A 63 14.69 -5.48 20.84
N ASN A 64 13.48 -4.93 20.94
CA ASN A 64 12.46 -5.11 19.92
C ASN A 64 12.78 -4.24 18.69
N LEU A 65 12.71 -4.85 17.50
CA LEU A 65 12.80 -4.16 16.22
C LEU A 65 11.49 -4.29 15.45
N PHE A 66 10.93 -3.15 15.06
CA PHE A 66 9.77 -3.10 14.17
C PHE A 66 9.97 -1.98 13.17
N ILE A 67 9.87 -2.30 11.88
CA ILE A 67 10.02 -1.34 10.78
C ILE A 67 8.96 -1.58 9.71
N SER A 68 8.67 -0.55 8.93
CA SER A 68 7.89 -0.66 7.70
C SER A 68 8.81 -0.44 6.50
N PRO A 69 9.33 -1.52 5.87
CA PRO A 69 10.17 -1.38 4.69
C PRO A 69 9.46 -0.68 3.53
N LEU A 70 8.14 -0.87 3.41
CA LEU A 70 7.32 -0.18 2.41
C LEU A 70 7.35 1.34 2.59
N SER A 71 7.24 1.83 3.83
CA SER A 71 7.30 3.28 4.07
C SER A 71 8.68 3.84 3.74
N ILE A 72 9.75 3.12 4.08
CA ILE A 72 11.13 3.52 3.79
C ILE A 72 11.34 3.55 2.27
N SER A 73 10.91 2.51 1.56
CA SER A 73 11.09 2.44 0.10
C SER A 73 10.35 3.58 -0.59
N ILE A 74 9.09 3.86 -0.24
CA ILE A 74 8.31 4.98 -0.80
C ILE A 74 9.02 6.32 -0.59
N ALA A 75 9.56 6.57 0.60
CA ALA A 75 10.30 7.80 0.89
C ALA A 75 11.56 7.91 0.02
N LEU A 76 12.31 6.81 -0.16
CA LEU A 76 13.48 6.77 -1.02
C LEU A 76 13.13 6.86 -2.52
N THR A 77 11.98 6.33 -2.96
CA THR A 77 11.47 6.52 -4.32
C THR A 77 11.17 8.00 -4.59
N MET A 78 10.68 8.75 -3.59
CA MET A 78 10.51 10.19 -3.75
C MET A 78 11.85 10.90 -4.02
N LEU A 79 12.92 10.49 -3.32
CA LEU A 79 14.27 11.00 -3.56
C LEU A 79 14.82 10.55 -4.91
N TYR A 80 14.60 9.29 -5.29
CA TYR A 80 14.99 8.74 -6.59
C TYR A 80 14.50 9.61 -7.75
N ASN A 81 13.23 10.03 -7.69
CA ASN A 81 12.62 10.92 -8.69
C ASN A 81 13.25 12.32 -8.78
N GLY A 82 14.00 12.75 -7.76
CA GLY A 82 14.74 14.03 -7.75
C GLY A 82 16.24 13.89 -7.92
N SER A 83 16.74 12.66 -8.06
CA SER A 83 18.17 12.36 -8.13
C SER A 83 18.67 12.20 -9.57
N ALA A 84 19.98 12.30 -9.77
CA ALA A 84 20.63 12.08 -11.06
C ALA A 84 22.00 11.40 -10.86
N ASN A 85 22.55 10.85 -11.96
CA ASN A 85 23.89 10.26 -12.01
C ASN A 85 24.10 9.21 -10.90
N LEU A 86 25.25 9.26 -10.22
CA LEU A 86 25.64 8.31 -9.18
C LEU A 86 24.60 8.17 -8.06
N THR A 87 24.01 9.27 -7.58
CA THR A 87 22.99 9.21 -6.54
C THR A 87 21.76 8.43 -6.99
N LYS A 88 21.35 8.61 -8.25
CA LYS A 88 20.23 7.86 -8.82
C LYS A 88 20.55 6.39 -9.00
N GLU A 89 21.78 6.09 -9.43
CA GLU A 89 22.26 4.72 -9.58
C GLU A 89 22.29 3.97 -8.25
N GLU A 90 22.83 4.58 -7.20
CA GLU A 90 22.87 3.99 -5.85
C GLU A 90 21.46 3.76 -5.29
N LEU A 91 20.55 4.73 -5.44
CA LEU A 91 19.15 4.56 -5.05
C LEU A 91 18.47 3.46 -5.86
N SER A 92 18.71 3.40 -7.18
CA SER A 92 18.19 2.35 -8.06
C SER A 92 18.64 0.97 -7.61
N ASN A 93 19.93 0.81 -7.32
CA ASN A 93 20.51 -0.47 -6.91
C ASN A 93 20.00 -0.89 -5.53
N GLY A 94 19.98 0.03 -4.56
CA GLY A 94 19.50 -0.24 -3.21
C GLY A 94 18.02 -0.63 -3.16
N LEU A 95 17.17 0.03 -3.96
CA LEU A 95 15.74 -0.26 -4.06
C LEU A 95 15.40 -1.44 -4.99
N GLY A 96 16.40 -1.99 -5.69
CA GLY A 96 16.21 -3.08 -6.66
C GLY A 96 15.44 -2.67 -7.91
N TYR A 97 15.60 -1.43 -8.37
CA TYR A 97 15.01 -0.90 -9.60
C TYR A 97 15.88 -1.09 -10.84
N SER A 98 17.06 -1.68 -10.69
CA SER A 98 17.98 -1.93 -11.80
C SER A 98 17.30 -2.69 -12.94
N GLY A 99 17.41 -2.14 -14.16
CA GLY A 99 16.76 -2.68 -15.36
C GLY A 99 15.31 -2.22 -15.59
N LEU A 100 14.75 -1.38 -14.71
CA LEU A 100 13.46 -0.70 -14.94
C LEU A 100 13.69 0.75 -15.37
N SER A 101 12.80 1.27 -16.21
CA SER A 101 12.75 2.70 -16.50
C SER A 101 12.10 3.48 -15.35
N ASP A 102 12.38 4.79 -15.27
CA ASP A 102 11.71 5.70 -14.32
C ASP A 102 10.19 5.60 -14.39
N GLU A 103 9.65 5.46 -15.60
CA GLU A 103 8.21 5.33 -15.82
C GLU A 103 7.68 4.02 -15.24
N GLN A 104 8.37 2.89 -15.48
CA GLN A 104 7.99 1.60 -14.93
C GLN A 104 8.02 1.60 -13.40
N VAL A 105 9.08 2.16 -12.80
CA VAL A 105 9.21 2.31 -11.34
C VAL A 105 8.03 3.11 -10.78
N ASN A 106 7.72 4.24 -11.40
CA ASN A 106 6.67 5.13 -10.93
C ASN A 106 5.26 4.55 -11.11
N ILE A 107 4.96 3.94 -12.26
CA ILE A 107 3.69 3.25 -12.51
C ILE A 107 3.50 2.11 -11.50
N ALA A 108 4.53 1.28 -11.31
CA ALA A 108 4.43 0.13 -10.43
C ALA A 108 4.25 0.53 -8.95
N ASN A 109 4.95 1.55 -8.46
CA ASN A 109 4.73 2.09 -7.10
C ASN A 109 3.34 2.71 -6.93
N ARG A 110 2.87 3.48 -7.92
CA ARG A 110 1.52 4.06 -7.91
C ARG A 110 0.45 2.98 -7.77
N ASP A 111 0.57 1.93 -8.59
CA ASP A 111 -0.41 0.86 -8.66
C ASP A 111 -0.35 -0.05 -7.42
N LEU A 112 0.84 -0.25 -6.85
CA LEU A 112 1.01 -0.90 -5.55
C LEU A 112 0.27 -0.15 -4.45
N ILE A 113 0.52 1.16 -4.27
CA ILE A 113 -0.14 1.98 -3.25
C ILE A 113 -1.67 1.93 -3.40
N LYS A 114 -2.16 2.09 -4.64
CA LYS A 114 -3.60 2.01 -4.94
C LYS A 114 -4.20 0.66 -4.60
N SER A 115 -3.48 -0.42 -4.89
CA SER A 115 -3.95 -1.79 -4.62
C SER A 115 -3.97 -2.06 -3.13
N LEU A 116 -2.95 -1.63 -2.39
CA LEU A 116 -2.84 -1.81 -0.94
C LEU A 116 -3.98 -1.12 -0.19
N ILE A 117 -4.25 0.15 -0.49
CA ILE A 117 -5.33 0.92 0.18
C ILE A 117 -6.72 0.31 -0.05
N LYS A 118 -6.90 -0.45 -1.14
CA LYS A 118 -8.18 -1.06 -1.52
C LYS A 118 -8.24 -2.58 -1.34
N ALA A 119 -7.18 -3.20 -0.83
CA ALA A 119 -7.03 -4.65 -0.84
C ALA A 119 -8.13 -5.36 -0.06
N ASP A 120 -8.49 -4.82 1.11
CA ASP A 120 -9.56 -5.34 1.96
C ASP A 120 -10.44 -4.19 2.49
N PRO A 121 -11.74 -4.14 2.15
CA PRO A 121 -12.64 -3.11 2.63
C PRO A 121 -12.91 -3.15 4.15
N LYS A 122 -12.54 -4.23 4.84
CA LYS A 122 -12.64 -4.36 6.30
C LYS A 122 -11.40 -3.80 7.03
N VAL A 123 -10.32 -3.52 6.30
CA VAL A 123 -9.06 -3.02 6.86
C VAL A 123 -8.93 -1.53 6.58
N ILE A 124 -8.65 -0.75 7.63
CA ILE A 124 -8.26 0.65 7.48
C ILE A 124 -6.78 0.69 7.12
N MET A 125 -6.48 0.94 5.85
CA MET A 125 -5.12 1.14 5.36
C MET A 125 -4.94 2.57 4.85
N GLN A 126 -3.96 3.29 5.41
CA GLN A 126 -3.63 4.67 5.05
C GLN A 126 -2.14 4.80 4.78
N ILE A 127 -1.78 5.36 3.63
CA ILE A 127 -0.40 5.63 3.24
C ILE A 127 -0.34 7.13 2.92
N ALA A 128 0.39 7.89 3.73
CA ALA A 128 0.49 9.34 3.59
C ALA A 128 1.95 9.76 3.50
N ASN A 129 2.24 10.65 2.54
CA ASN A 129 3.59 11.15 2.27
C ASN A 129 3.59 12.69 2.24
N SER A 130 4.71 13.29 2.62
CA SER A 130 4.91 14.73 2.56
C SER A 130 6.37 15.07 2.23
N ILE A 131 6.58 16.21 1.56
CA ILE A 131 7.90 16.78 1.30
C ILE A 131 7.92 18.19 1.91
N TRP A 132 8.97 18.46 2.68
CA TRP A 132 9.19 19.74 3.33
C TRP A 132 10.52 20.31 2.82
N TYR A 133 10.50 21.57 2.43
CA TYR A 133 11.67 22.27 1.90
C TYR A 133 11.76 23.69 2.47
N LYS A 134 12.95 24.27 2.41
CA LYS A 134 13.24 25.60 2.97
C LYS A 134 12.35 26.67 2.31
N ASN A 135 11.75 27.54 3.12
CA ASN A 135 11.00 28.68 2.60
C ASN A 135 11.89 29.57 1.71
N GLY A 136 11.38 29.98 0.55
CA GLY A 136 12.14 30.71 -0.46
C GLY A 136 13.06 29.85 -1.35
N PHE A 137 13.14 28.53 -1.13
CA PHE A 137 13.80 27.62 -2.07
C PHE A 137 12.86 27.27 -3.22
N SER A 138 13.32 27.47 -4.45
CA SER A 138 12.58 27.08 -5.65
C SER A 138 12.85 25.61 -5.97
N VAL A 139 11.88 24.75 -5.64
CA VAL A 139 11.95 23.32 -5.99
C VAL A 139 11.57 23.14 -7.46
N GLU A 140 12.25 22.21 -8.13
CA GLU A 140 11.91 21.83 -9.51
C GLU A 140 10.44 21.40 -9.62
N PRO A 141 9.63 22.05 -10.50
CA PRO A 141 8.21 21.75 -10.61
C PRO A 141 7.93 20.30 -11.02
N THR A 142 8.80 19.71 -11.83
CA THR A 142 8.69 18.33 -12.31
C THR A 142 8.83 17.32 -11.17
N PHE A 143 9.78 17.55 -10.25
CA PHE A 143 9.95 16.73 -9.05
C PHE A 143 8.70 16.73 -8.17
N LEU A 144 8.12 17.91 -7.92
CA LEU A 144 6.88 18.03 -7.13
C LEU A 144 5.71 17.35 -7.84
N ALA A 145 5.57 17.53 -9.17
CA ALA A 145 4.48 16.98 -9.95
C ALA A 145 4.50 15.44 -9.98
N VAL A 146 5.66 14.83 -10.22
CA VAL A 146 5.85 13.37 -10.24
C VAL A 146 5.50 12.79 -8.87
N ASN A 147 6.10 13.30 -7.79
CA ASN A 147 5.89 12.76 -6.45
C ASN A 147 4.45 12.96 -5.96
N LYS A 148 3.82 14.10 -6.25
CA LYS A 148 2.41 14.34 -5.93
C LYS A 148 1.49 13.34 -6.63
N THR A 149 1.74 13.07 -7.91
CA THR A 149 0.89 12.20 -8.74
C THR A 149 1.03 10.74 -8.35
N ILE A 150 2.24 10.29 -8.03
CA ILE A 150 2.55 8.88 -7.86
C ILE A 150 2.47 8.47 -6.39
N LEU A 151 3.05 9.25 -5.48
CA LEU A 151 3.33 8.83 -4.09
C LEU A 151 2.54 9.61 -3.02
N MET A 152 1.92 10.75 -3.34
CA MET A 152 1.15 11.55 -2.36
C MET A 152 -0.36 11.61 -2.68
N GLN A 153 -0.91 10.49 -3.12
CA GLN A 153 -2.35 10.39 -3.41
C GLN A 153 -3.15 10.50 -2.11
N LYS A 154 -4.29 11.19 -2.18
CA LYS A 154 -5.25 11.34 -1.07
C LYS A 154 -6.22 10.18 -1.04
#